data_AF-A0A931ZH84-F1
#
_entry.id   AF-A0A931ZH84-F1
#
_cell.length_a   1.000
_cell.length_b   1.000
_cell.length_c   1.000
_cell.angle_alpha   90.00
_cell.angle_beta   90.00
_cell.angle_gamma   90.00
#
_symmetry.space_group_name_H-M   'P 1'
#
loop_
_entity.id
_entity.type
_entity.pdbx_description
1 polymer ?
#
loop_
_entity_poly.entity_id
_entity_poly.type
_entity_poly.pdbx_seq_one_letter_code
_entity_poly.pdbx_strand_id
1 'polypeptide(L)' 'MRELEELGFSENEARIYAANLELGPSTVADIARKAGVNRTTGYNILEVLVAKRMA' A
#
# COMPACT_ATOMS: atom_id res chain seq x y z
N MET A 1 11.64 4.00 9.22
CA MET A 1 11.63 3.67 7.76
C MET A 1 12.70 2.61 7.47
N ARG A 2 12.78 1.54 8.29
CA ARG A 2 13.71 0.40 8.07
C ARG A 2 12.97 -0.93 8.17
N GLU A 3 11.91 -1.00 8.99
CA GLU A 3 11.13 -2.23 9.16
C GLU A 3 10.43 -2.72 7.86
N LEU A 4 10.04 -1.83 6.94
CA LEU A 4 9.37 -2.23 5.69
C LEU A 4 10.33 -2.82 4.65
N GLU A 5 11.56 -2.32 4.53
CA GLU A 5 12.56 -2.87 3.62
C GLU A 5 13.01 -4.27 4.07
N GLU A 6 13.11 -4.50 5.38
CA GLU A 6 13.44 -5.82 5.95
C GLU A 6 12.31 -6.86 5.77
N LEU A 7 11.07 -6.39 5.61
CA LEU A 7 9.90 -7.21 5.25
C LEU A 7 9.78 -7.46 3.73
N GLY A 8 10.73 -6.94 2.94
CA GLY A 8 10.77 -7.03 1.47
C GLY A 8 9.77 -6.13 0.78
N PHE A 9 9.29 -5.07 1.44
CA PHE A 9 8.38 -4.10 0.81
C PHE A 9 9.16 -3.09 -0.04
N SER A 10 8.71 -2.91 -1.27
CA SER A 10 9.16 -1.84 -2.16
C SER A 10 8.63 -0.49 -1.70
N GLU A 11 9.31 0.59 -2.10
CA GLU A 11 8.94 1.98 -1.75
C GLU A 11 7.47 2.32 -2.06
N ASN A 12 6.92 1.74 -3.13
CA ASN A 12 5.52 1.89 -3.51
C ASN A 12 4.55 1.24 -2.51
N GLU A 13 4.95 0.13 -1.89
CA GLU A 13 4.14 -0.58 -0.91
C GLU A 13 4.06 0.19 0.40
N ALA A 14 5.19 0.77 0.82
CA ALA A 14 5.23 1.69 1.96
C ALA A 14 4.31 2.91 1.74
N ARG A 15 4.33 3.48 0.52
CA ARG A 15 3.44 4.61 0.17
C ARG A 15 1.97 4.22 0.20
N ILE A 16 1.59 3.07 -0.35
CA ILE A 16 0.20 2.59 -0.32
C ILE A 16 -0.25 2.33 1.11
N TYR A 17 0.57 1.66 1.92
CA TYR A 17 0.24 1.37 3.32
C TYR A 17 0.07 2.66 4.14
N ALA A 18 0.98 3.62 3.98
CA ALA A 18 0.88 4.93 4.62
C ALA A 18 -0.36 5.72 4.14
N ALA A 19 -0.63 5.73 2.83
CA ALA A 19 -1.82 6.38 2.27
C ALA A 19 -3.12 5.76 2.77
N ASN A 20 -3.15 4.43 2.96
CA ASN A 20 -4.31 3.72 3.52
C ASN A 20 -4.52 4.09 5.00
N LEU A 21 -3.45 4.16 5.80
CA LEU A 21 -3.51 4.64 7.18
C LEU A 21 -3.96 6.11 7.28
N GLU A 22 -3.55 6.98 6.36
CA GLU A 22 -3.98 8.38 6.31
C GLU A 22 -5.45 8.55 5.88
N LEU A 23 -5.90 7.79 4.88
CA LEU A 23 -7.23 7.91 4.29
C LEU A 23 -8.31 7.13 5.06
N GLY A 24 -7.92 6.14 5.87
CA GLY A 24 -8.84 5.21 6.51
C GLY A 24 -9.58 4.33 5.50
N PRO A 25 -10.80 3.84 5.80
CA PRO A 25 -11.56 2.98 4.89
C PRO A 25 -11.97 3.76 3.63
N SER A 26 -11.14 3.63 2.60
CA SER A 26 -11.23 4.33 1.32
C SER A 26 -11.05 3.36 0.16
N THR A 27 -11.38 3.82 -1.06
CA THR A 27 -11.25 2.97 -2.24
C THR A 27 -9.80 2.82 -2.66
N VAL A 28 -9.45 1.67 -3.27
CA VAL A 28 -8.13 1.40 -3.84
C VAL A 28 -7.68 2.50 -4.80
N ALA A 29 -8.63 3.10 -5.55
CA ALA A 29 -8.34 4.17 -6.48
C ALA A 29 -7.90 5.47 -5.78
N ASP A 30 -8.48 5.78 -4.62
CA ASP A 30 -8.11 6.97 -3.83
C ASP A 30 -6.76 6.77 -3.14
N ILE A 31 -6.53 5.57 -2.60
CA ILE A 31 -5.26 5.18 -1.99
C ILE A 31 -4.14 5.20 -3.05
N ALA A 32 -4.37 4.62 -4.22
CA ALA A 32 -3.40 4.64 -5.32
C ALA A 32 -3.09 6.06 -5.81
N ARG A 33 -4.11 6.91 -5.91
CA ARG A 33 -3.94 8.32 -6.29
C ARG A 33 -3.11 9.09 -5.26
N LYS A 34 -3.38 8.89 -3.96
CA LYS A 34 -2.65 9.51 -2.85
C LYS A 34 -1.21 9.00 -2.76
N ALA A 35 -0.99 7.70 -2.96
CA ALA A 35 0.32 7.07 -2.97
C ALA A 35 1.13 7.37 -4.25
N GLY A 36 0.52 7.98 -5.28
CA GLY A 36 1.18 8.31 -6.53
C GLY A 36 1.51 7.10 -7.41
N VAL A 37 0.75 6.01 -7.28
CA VAL A 37 0.98 4.76 -8.03
C VAL A 37 -0.19 4.46 -8.98
N ASN A 38 0.08 3.66 -10.02
CA ASN A 38 -0.98 3.24 -10.94
C ASN A 38 -2.00 2.34 -10.25
N ARG A 39 -3.26 2.37 -10.71
CA ARG A 39 -4.37 1.57 -10.12
C ARG A 39 -4.04 0.09 -10.05
N THR A 40 -3.45 -0.47 -11.11
CA THR A 40 -3.04 -1.88 -11.18
C THR A 40 -1.99 -2.19 -10.11
N THR A 41 -1.03 -1.29 -9.89
CA THR A 41 -0.03 -1.39 -8.83
C THR A 41 -0.69 -1.30 -7.45
N GLY A 42 -1.66 -0.39 -7.27
CA GLY A 42 -2.43 -0.28 -6.03
C GLY A 42 -3.16 -1.58 -5.67
N TYR A 43 -3.84 -2.22 -6.64
CA TYR A 43 -4.50 -3.51 -6.43
C TYR A 43 -3.49 -4.62 -6.06
N ASN A 44 -2.41 -4.77 -6.83
CA ASN A 44 -1.39 -5.78 -6.55
C ASN A 44 -0.79 -5.62 -5.15
N ILE A 45 -0.48 -4.38 -4.75
CA ILE A 45 0.13 -4.10 -3.45
C ILE A 45 -0.86 -4.36 -2.31
N LEU A 46 -2.11 -3.92 -2.45
CA LEU A 46 -3.14 -4.19 -1.44
C LEU A 46 -3.42 -5.68 -1.30
N GLU A 47 -3.43 -6.41 -2.41
CA GLU A 47 -3.59 -7.86 -2.41
C GLU A 47 -2.42 -8.55 -1.71
N VAL A 48 -1.18 -8.09 -1.94
CA VAL A 48 0.01 -8.56 -1.22
C VAL A 48 -0.06 -8.22 0.28
N LEU A 49 -0.50 -7.02 0.66
CA LEU A 49 -0.66 -6.61 2.06
C LEU A 49 -1.71 -7.46 2.80
N VAL A 50 -2.85 -7.71 2.14
CA VAL A 50 -3.91 -8.60 2.65
C VAL A 50 -3.40 -10.05 2.74
N ALA A 51 -2.70 -10.53 1.71
CA ALA A 51 -2.12 -11.88 1.69
C ALA A 51 -1.02 -12.08 2.75
N LYS A 52 -0.23 -11.03 3.05
CA LYS A 52 0.75 -11.03 4.15
C LYS A 52 0.10 -11.00 5.54
N ARG A 53 -1.24 -10.99 5.63
CA ARG A 53 -2.02 -11.03 6.88
C ARG A 53 -1.70 -9.87 7.83
N MET A 54 -1.37 -8.71 7.26
CA MET A 54 -1.24 -7.42 7.98
C MET A 54 -2.56 -6.62 7.93
N ALA A 55 -3.67 -7.33 8.06
CA ALA A 55 -5.03 -6.78 8.08
C ALA A 55 -5.57 -6.71 9.50
#